data_AF-A0A7V7WMG8-F1
#
_entry.id   AF-A0A7V7WMG8-F1
#
_cell.length_a   1.000
_cell.length_b   1.000
_cell.length_c   1.000
_cell.angle_alpha   90.00
_cell.angle_beta   90.00
_cell.angle_gamma   90.00
#
_symmetry.space_group_name_H-M   'P 1'
#
loop_
_entity.id
_entity.type
_entity.pdbx_description
1 polymer ?
#
loop_
_entity_poly.entity_id
_entity_poly.type
_entity_poly.pdbx_seq_one_letter_code
_entity_poly.pdbx_strand_id
1 'polypeptide(L)'
;MPHIATIETRRAMAASIRISDSLYQAAEQEAALMHRSLAMQVEHWASLGRALENTGIGLEAIRAIAGGAPGQDPVLRRFKQAYQEAGRLDVREGRARADDLHLVPRSAARRAKVTHKKNVNFRD
;
A
#
# COMPACT_ATOMS: atom_id res chain seq x y z
N MET A 1 36.70 0.30 -21.75
CA MET A 1 36.47 0.84 -20.39
C MET A 1 35.34 1.86 -20.47
N PRO A 2 34.16 1.63 -19.89
CA PRO A 2 33.11 2.64 -19.86
C PRO A 2 33.18 3.49 -18.59
N HIS A 3 33.21 4.80 -18.78
CA HIS A 3 33.02 5.83 -17.76
C HIS A 3 31.63 5.67 -17.11
N ILE A 4 31.61 5.30 -15.84
CA ILE A 4 30.39 5.34 -15.02
C ILE A 4 30.14 6.81 -14.72
N ALA A 5 29.06 7.36 -15.27
CA ALA A 5 28.58 8.69 -14.97
C ALA A 5 28.39 8.82 -13.44
N THR A 6 29.10 9.77 -12.85
CA THR A 6 28.91 10.21 -11.47
C THR A 6 27.44 10.50 -11.24
N ILE A 7 26.79 9.74 -10.37
CA ILE A 7 25.45 10.05 -9.87
C ILE A 7 25.63 11.36 -9.09
N GLU A 8 25.28 12.46 -9.72
CA GLU A 8 25.24 13.77 -9.10
C GLU A 8 24.12 13.71 -8.05
N THR A 9 24.49 13.49 -6.79
CA THR A 9 23.62 13.63 -5.64
C THR A 9 23.08 15.06 -5.68
N ARG A 10 21.90 15.27 -6.26
CA ARG A 10 21.20 16.55 -6.18
C ARG A 10 21.04 16.85 -4.70
N ARG A 11 21.87 17.75 -4.16
CA ARG A 11 21.69 18.29 -2.82
C ARG A 11 20.27 18.82 -2.75
N ALA A 12 19.46 18.25 -1.85
CA ALA A 12 18.16 18.80 -1.54
C ALA A 12 18.38 20.25 -1.06
N MET A 13 18.00 21.23 -1.88
CA MET A 13 18.01 22.62 -1.45
C MET A 13 16.85 22.81 -0.49
N ALA A 14 17.12 23.36 0.69
CA ALA A 14 16.07 23.77 1.61
C ALA A 14 15.24 24.87 0.93
N ALA A 15 13.96 24.58 0.70
CA ALA A 15 12.99 25.53 0.15
C ALA A 15 12.00 25.94 1.24
N SER A 16 11.69 27.23 1.31
CA SER A 16 10.65 27.73 2.20
C SER A 16 9.29 27.60 1.53
N ILE A 17 8.33 26.97 2.21
CA ILE A 17 6.93 26.91 1.79
C ILE A 17 6.04 27.54 2.86
N ARG A 18 4.97 28.21 2.42
CA ARG A 18 3.92 28.69 3.32
C ARG A 18 2.85 27.62 3.46
N ILE A 19 2.44 27.34 4.69
CA ILE A 19 1.38 26.41 5.04
C ILE A 19 0.38 27.09 5.98
N SER A 20 -0.82 26.54 6.13
CA SER A 20 -1.79 27.06 7.09
C SER A 20 -1.36 26.77 8.53
N ASP A 21 -1.78 27.61 9.47
CA ASP A 21 -1.52 27.44 10.91
C ASP A 21 -2.05 26.09 11.41
N SER A 22 -3.20 25.65 10.88
CA SER A 22 -3.79 24.36 11.22
C SER A 22 -2.89 23.17 10.84
N LEU A 23 -2.27 23.22 9.64
CA LEU A 23 -1.37 22.17 9.19
C LEU A 23 -0.05 22.21 9.95
N TYR A 24 0.44 23.41 10.25
CA TYR A 24 1.62 23.61 11.07
C TYR A 24 1.45 22.97 12.45
N GLN A 25 0.37 23.30 13.16
CA GLN A 25 0.10 22.77 14.51
C GLN A 25 -0.05 21.25 14.51
N ALA A 26 -0.76 20.69 13.53
CA ALA A 26 -0.91 19.24 13.39
C ALA A 26 0.44 18.55 13.14
N ALA A 27 1.26 19.12 12.23
CA ALA A 27 2.58 18.57 11.93
C ALA A 27 3.53 18.67 13.11
N GLU A 28 3.48 19.76 13.88
CA GLU A 28 4.32 19.95 15.07
C GLU A 28 4.03 18.91 16.15
N GLN A 29 2.76 18.67 16.45
CA GLN A 29 2.34 17.67 17.43
C GLN A 29 2.78 16.26 17.04
N GLU A 30 2.52 15.86 15.78
CA GLU A 30 2.90 14.54 15.28
C GLU A 30 4.43 14.38 15.20
N ALA A 31 5.14 15.43 14.77
CA ALA A 31 6.60 15.43 14.68
C ALA A 31 7.25 15.21 16.06
N ALA A 32 6.71 15.84 17.11
CA ALA A 32 7.18 15.66 18.48
C ALA A 32 7.00 14.20 18.96
N LEU A 33 5.84 13.59 18.66
CA LEU A 33 5.55 12.20 19.02
C LEU A 33 6.44 11.20 18.26
N MET A 34 6.71 11.48 16.98
CA MET A 34 7.46 10.59 16.09
C MET A 34 8.97 10.88 16.10
N HIS A 35 9.42 11.81 16.95
CA HIS A 35 10.81 12.29 17.02
C HIS A 35 11.37 12.72 15.64
N ARG A 36 10.56 13.45 14.87
CA ARG A 36 10.94 14.01 13.55
C ARG A 36 11.02 15.53 13.62
N SER A 37 11.71 16.13 12.66
CA SER A 37 11.56 17.57 12.41
C SER A 37 10.19 17.85 11.76
N LEU A 38 9.68 19.08 11.91
CA LEU A 38 8.43 19.50 11.27
C LEU A 38 8.49 19.32 9.74
N ALA A 39 9.62 19.67 9.11
CA ALA A 39 9.82 19.48 7.68
C ALA A 39 9.75 18.00 7.29
N MET A 40 10.46 17.12 8.01
CA MET A 40 10.41 15.68 7.76
C MET A 40 9.01 15.10 7.95
N GLN A 41 8.26 15.60 8.93
CA GLN A 41 6.89 15.14 9.16
C GLN A 41 5.95 15.53 8.01
N VAL A 42 6.07 16.76 7.50
CA VAL A 42 5.32 17.22 6.32
C VAL A 42 5.70 16.44 5.07
N GLU A 43 7.00 16.20 4.85
CA GLU A 43 7.49 15.38 3.73
C GLU A 43 6.97 13.94 3.81
N HIS A 44 6.94 13.37 5.01
CA HIS A 44 6.41 12.03 5.24
C HIS A 44 4.93 11.95 4.84
N TRP A 45 4.09 12.89 5.29
CA TRP A 45 2.68 12.94 4.90
C TRP A 45 2.49 13.17 3.40
N ALA A 46 3.29 14.04 2.78
CA ALA A 46 3.23 14.26 1.33
C ALA A 46 3.61 12.99 0.54
N SER A 47 4.62 12.26 0.99
CA SER A 47 5.03 10.97 0.40
C SER A 47 3.92 9.92 0.52
N LEU A 48 3.29 9.82 1.70
CA LEU A 48 2.14 8.94 1.92
C LEU A 48 0.95 9.31 1.02
N GLY A 49 0.62 10.61 0.93
CA GLY A 49 -0.45 11.11 0.06
C GLY A 49 -0.22 10.74 -1.41
N ARG A 50 1.00 10.97 -1.92
CA ARG A 50 1.38 10.59 -3.28
C ARG A 50 1.29 9.08 -3.52
N ALA A 51 1.76 8.28 -2.57
CA ALA A 51 1.66 6.83 -2.66
C ALA A 51 0.19 6.37 -2.69
N LEU A 52 -0.66 6.97 -1.86
CA LEU A 52 -2.09 6.70 -1.84
C LEU A 52 -2.77 7.07 -3.16
N GLU A 53 -2.48 8.23 -3.73
CA GLU A 53 -3.03 8.62 -5.04
C GLU A 53 -2.67 7.61 -6.15
N ASN A 54 -1.45 7.07 -6.14
CA ASN A 54 -1.02 6.05 -7.10
C ASN A 54 -1.76 4.71 -6.96
N THR A 55 -2.41 4.44 -5.82
CA THR A 55 -3.22 3.22 -5.65
C THR A 55 -4.61 3.33 -6.30
N GLY A 56 -5.02 4.53 -6.71
CA GLY A 56 -6.39 4.79 -7.20
C GLY A 56 -7.44 4.83 -6.08
N ILE A 57 -7.04 4.75 -4.81
CA ILE A 57 -7.94 4.93 -3.67
C ILE A 57 -8.21 6.44 -3.50
N GLY A 58 -9.46 6.83 -3.75
CA GLY A 58 -9.88 8.23 -3.61
C GLY A 58 -9.97 8.69 -2.15
N LEU A 59 -9.91 10.02 -1.94
CA LEU A 59 -9.99 10.64 -0.61
C LEU A 59 -11.26 10.26 0.15
N GLU A 60 -12.39 10.09 -0.54
CA GLU A 60 -13.66 9.65 0.07
C GLU A 60 -13.57 8.24 0.67
N ALA A 61 -12.87 7.33 -0.02
CA ALA A 61 -12.59 6.00 0.50
C ALA A 61 -11.70 6.07 1.75
N ILE A 62 -10.69 6.95 1.76
CA ILE A 62 -9.82 7.19 2.92
C ILE A 62 -10.61 7.79 4.08
N ARG A 63 -11.53 8.74 3.83
CA ARG A 63 -12.40 9.32 4.85
C ARG A 63 -13.35 8.29 5.45
N ALA A 64 -13.89 7.39 4.64
CA ALA A 64 -14.72 6.27 5.12
C ALA A 64 -13.92 5.33 6.05
N ILE A 65 -12.65 5.07 5.71
CA ILE A 65 -11.72 4.29 6.52
C ILE A 65 -11.38 5.02 7.83
N ALA A 66 -11.00 6.29 7.75
CA ALA A 66 -10.52 7.08 8.87
C ALA A 66 -11.64 7.50 9.84
N GLY A 67 -12.87 7.67 9.34
CA GLY A 67 -14.05 8.03 10.13
C GLY A 67 -14.85 6.85 10.67
N GLY A 68 -14.52 5.61 10.29
CA GLY A 68 -15.26 4.40 10.66
C GLY A 68 -14.70 3.70 11.89
N ALA A 69 -15.58 3.28 12.80
CA ALA A 69 -15.20 2.34 13.86
C ALA A 69 -14.64 1.04 13.22
N PRO A 70 -13.55 0.46 13.76
CA PRO A 70 -12.92 -0.74 13.20
C PRO A 70 -13.96 -1.87 13.08
N GLY A 71 -14.23 -2.29 11.84
CA GLY A 71 -15.17 -3.38 11.52
C GLY A 71 -16.49 -2.96 10.86
N GLN A 72 -16.82 -1.67 10.78
CA GLN A 72 -18.04 -1.17 10.13
C GLN A 72 -17.81 -0.46 8.79
N ASP A 73 -16.56 -0.36 8.33
CA ASP A 73 -16.26 0.34 7.08
C ASP A 73 -16.60 -0.51 5.83
N PRO A 74 -17.60 -0.09 5.03
CA PRO A 74 -17.97 -0.79 3.80
C PRO A 74 -16.85 -0.78 2.75
N VAL A 75 -15.96 0.21 2.77
CA VAL A 75 -14.84 0.33 1.83
C VAL A 75 -13.75 -0.70 2.16
N LEU A 76 -13.28 -0.76 3.41
CA LEU A 76 -12.36 -1.83 3.84
C LEU A 76 -12.94 -3.21 3.60
N ARG A 77 -14.25 -3.38 3.82
CA ARG A 77 -14.92 -4.67 3.57
C ARG A 77 -14.86 -5.05 2.09
N ARG A 78 -15.16 -4.12 1.18
CA ARG A 78 -15.06 -4.33 -0.28
C ARG A 78 -13.62 -4.61 -0.71
N PHE A 79 -12.66 -3.84 -0.20
CA PHE A 79 -11.25 -4.05 -0.50
C PHE A 79 -10.77 -5.44 -0.02
N LYS A 80 -11.12 -5.81 1.21
CA LYS A 80 -10.82 -7.13 1.77
C LYS A 80 -11.47 -8.26 0.95
N GLN A 81 -12.71 -8.09 0.50
CA GLN A 81 -13.40 -9.06 -0.37
C GLN A 81 -12.69 -9.20 -1.72
N ALA A 82 -12.37 -8.10 -2.40
CA ALA A 82 -11.70 -8.11 -3.69
C ALA A 82 -10.31 -8.76 -3.60
N TYR A 83 -9.54 -8.43 -2.57
CA TYR A 83 -8.24 -9.05 -2.31
C TYR A 83 -8.36 -10.56 -2.04
N GLN A 84 -9.37 -10.97 -1.28
CA GLN A 84 -9.62 -12.38 -1.00
C GLN A 84 -10.08 -13.16 -2.25
N GLU A 85 -10.86 -12.55 -3.13
CA GLU A 85 -11.27 -13.15 -4.40
C GLU A 85 -10.09 -13.34 -5.35
N ALA A 86 -9.25 -12.30 -5.51
CA ALA A 86 -8.03 -12.38 -6.30
C ALA A 86 -7.09 -13.49 -5.79
N GLY A 87 -6.84 -13.54 -4.48
CA GLY A 87 -6.03 -14.61 -3.89
C GLY A 87 -6.61 -16.01 -4.08
N ARG A 88 -7.95 -16.16 -4.06
CA ARG A 88 -8.61 -17.44 -4.34
C ARG A 88 -8.47 -17.87 -5.80
N LEU A 89 -8.49 -16.92 -6.74
CA LEU A 89 -8.24 -17.19 -8.15
C LEU A 89 -6.80 -17.65 -8.36
N ASP A 90 -5.83 -16.99 -7.72
CA ASP A 90 -4.43 -17.39 -7.80
C ASP A 90 -4.16 -18.78 -7.22
N VAL A 91 -4.83 -19.16 -6.12
CA VAL A 91 -4.77 -20.55 -5.61
C VAL A 91 -5.40 -21.53 -6.59
N ARG A 92 -6.57 -21.20 -7.13
CA ARG A 92 -7.28 -22.05 -8.10
C ARG A 92 -6.46 -22.28 -9.37
N GLU A 93 -5.74 -21.26 -9.82
CA GLU A 93 -4.87 -21.30 -10.99
C GLU A 93 -3.46 -21.84 -10.69
N GLY A 94 -3.17 -22.14 -9.42
CA GLY A 94 -1.88 -22.68 -8.98
C GLY A 94 -0.73 -21.66 -9.00
N ARG A 95 -1.04 -20.36 -9.13
CA ARG A 95 -0.07 -19.26 -9.05
C ARG A 95 0.38 -18.96 -7.62
N ALA A 96 -0.41 -19.35 -6.62
CA ALA A 96 -0.09 -19.19 -5.20
C ALA A 96 -0.53 -20.43 -4.40
N ARG A 97 0.12 -20.71 -3.26
CA ARG A 97 -0.36 -21.73 -2.32
C ARG A 97 -1.33 -21.12 -1.32
N ALA A 98 -2.28 -21.92 -0.86
CA ALA A 98 -3.25 -21.50 0.15
C ALA A 98 -2.59 -21.02 1.45
N ASP A 99 -1.38 -21.50 1.76
CA ASP A 99 -0.62 -21.16 2.96
C ASP A 99 0.07 -19.79 2.86
N ASP A 100 0.22 -19.23 1.65
CA ASP A 100 0.88 -17.94 1.40
C ASP A 100 -0.10 -16.76 1.51
N LEU A 101 -1.40 -17.02 1.72
CA LEU A 101 -2.46 -16.00 1.77
C LEU A 101 -2.81 -15.60 3.20
N HIS A 102 -2.04 -14.67 3.75
CA HIS A 102 -2.20 -14.20 5.14
C HIS A 102 -3.50 -13.42 5.40
N LEU A 103 -4.17 -12.93 4.35
CA LEU A 103 -5.42 -12.16 4.42
C LEU A 103 -6.68 -12.98 4.06
N VAL A 104 -6.50 -14.23 3.64
CA VAL A 104 -7.60 -15.16 3.35
C VAL A 104 -7.70 -16.18 4.49
N PRO A 105 -8.89 -16.40 5.08
CA PRO A 105 -9.06 -17.46 6.06
C PRO A 105 -8.67 -18.82 5.48
N ARG A 106 -7.84 -19.58 6.18
CA ARG A 106 -7.33 -20.90 5.72
C ARG A 106 -8.45 -21.85 5.25
N SER A 107 -9.60 -21.80 5.91
CA SER A 107 -10.78 -22.59 5.53
C SER A 107 -11.38 -22.18 4.18
N ALA A 108 -11.28 -20.90 3.81
CA ALA A 108 -11.71 -20.38 2.52
C ALA A 108 -10.66 -20.63 1.42
N ALA A 109 -9.37 -20.51 1.74
CA ALA A 109 -8.27 -20.80 0.82
C ALA A 109 -8.23 -22.28 0.42
N ARG A 110 -8.42 -23.21 1.38
CA ARG A 110 -8.46 -24.66 1.12
C ARG A 110 -9.65 -25.12 0.27
N ARG A 111 -10.74 -24.34 0.21
CA ARG A 111 -11.90 -24.62 -0.65
C ARG A 111 -11.69 -24.18 -2.11
N ALA A 112 -10.69 -23.34 -2.38
CA ALA A 112 -10.29 -23.05 -3.75
C ALA A 112 -9.58 -24.29 -4.29
N LYS A 113 -10.32 -25.15 -5.02
CA LYS A 113 -9.74 -26.33 -5.68
C LYS A 113 -8.62 -25.87 -6.62
N VAL A 114 -7.39 -26.27 -6.34
CA VAL A 114 -6.24 -26.08 -7.22
C VAL A 114 -6.50 -26.92 -8.47
N THR A 115 -6.70 -26.26 -9.61
CA THR A 115 -6.74 -26.93 -10.91
C THR A 115 -5.30 -27.03 -11.39
N HIS A 116 -4.61 -28.12 -11.06
CA HIS A 116 -3.34 -28.42 -11.71
C HIS A 116 -3.62 -28.65 -13.20
N LYS A 117 -3.19 -27.71 -14.05
CA LYS A 117 -3.01 -28.00 -15.48
C LYS A 117 -1.89 -29.04 -15.58
N LYS A 118 -2.27 -30.32 -15.74
CA LYS A 118 -1.32 -31.38 -16.10
C LYS A 118 -0.81 -31.10 -17.52
N ASN A 119 0.52 -31.00 -17.60
CA ASN A 119 1.40 -31.19 -18.75
C ASN A 119 1.29 -30.20 -19.92
N VAL A 120 2.31 -29.36 -20.04
CA VAL A 120 2.86 -28.98 -21.34
C VAL A 120 4.12 -29.83 -21.52
N ASN A 121 4.06 -30.82 -22.40
CA ASN A 121 5.22 -31.61 -22.81
C ASN A 121 6.24 -30.64 -23.43
N PHE A 122 7.44 -30.55 -22.86
CA PHE A 122 8.59 -29.97 -23.54
C PHE A 122 9.37 -31.14 -24.14
N ARG A 123 9.14 -31.38 -25.43
CA ARG A 123 10.02 -32.12 -26.32
C ARG A 123 10.09 -31.32 -27.61
N ASP A 124 11.26 -30.75 -27.86
CA ASP A 124 11.95 -30.69 -29.15
C ASP A 124 13.46 -30.63 -28.85
#